data_AF-A0A357K771-F1
#
_entry.id   AF-A0A357K771-F1
#
_cell.length_a   1.000
_cell.length_b   1.000
_cell.length_c   1.000
_cell.angle_alpha   90.00
_cell.angle_beta   90.00
_cell.angle_gamma   90.00
#
_symmetry.space_group_name_H-M   'P 1'
#
loop_
_entity.id
_entity.type
_entity.pdbx_description
1 polymer ?
#
loop_
_entity_poly.entity_id
_entity_poly.type
_entity_poly.pdbx_seq_one_letter_code
_entity_poly.pdbx_strand_id
1 'polypeptide(L)'
;MIHDSAQVSPLAHVDASAHIGANAAVEPFAFVGPNVHIGAGTWVGPNATVIGNTKVGQDCKLFPGCVVGADSQDLKYKGEPTTVE
;
A
#
# COMPACT_ATOMS: atom_id res chain seq x y z
N MET A 1 6.57 -9.87 1.92
CA MET A 1 7.99 -9.78 2.35
C MET A 1 8.39 -8.31 2.46
N ILE A 2 8.94 -7.89 3.61
CA ILE A 2 9.48 -6.54 3.80
C ILE A 2 10.99 -6.62 3.56
N HIS A 3 11.52 -5.81 2.65
CA HIS A 3 12.96 -5.77 2.40
C HIS A 3 13.72 -5.19 3.61
N ASP A 4 14.91 -5.70 3.90
CA ASP A 4 15.71 -5.30 5.09
C ASP A 4 16.04 -3.80 5.15
N SER A 5 16.09 -3.13 3.98
CA SER A 5 16.33 -1.69 3.88
C SER A 5 15.07 -0.83 3.86
N ALA A 6 13.88 -1.44 3.91
CA ALA A 6 12.63 -0.69 4.03
C ALA A 6 12.50 -0.07 5.43
N GLN A 7 11.92 1.13 5.49
CA GLN A 7 11.67 1.85 6.73
C GLN A 7 10.17 1.81 7.03
N VAL A 8 9.77 0.95 7.96
CA VAL A 8 8.37 0.83 8.38
C VAL A 8 8.23 1.37 9.79
N SER A 9 7.37 2.37 9.96
CA SER A 9 7.05 2.89 11.28
C SER A 9 6.45 1.80 12.17
N PRO A 10 6.82 1.71 13.45
CA PRO A 10 6.17 0.80 14.40
C PRO A 10 4.69 1.13 14.65
N LEU A 11 4.24 2.32 14.21
CA LEU A 11 2.84 2.76 14.28
C LEU A 11 2.08 2.52 12.97
N ALA A 12 2.72 1.99 11.93
CA ALA A 12 2.05 1.58 10.71
C ALA A 12 1.47 0.17 10.87
N HIS A 13 0.37 -0.10 10.15
CA HIS A 13 -0.10 -1.45 9.96
C HIS A 13 0.35 -1.96 8.60
N VAL A 14 1.07 -3.08 8.57
CA VAL A 14 1.46 -3.78 7.34
C VAL A 14 1.07 -5.24 7.48
N ASP A 15 0.18 -5.71 6.61
CA ASP A 15 -0.21 -7.12 6.57
C ASP A 15 0.99 -8.02 6.27
N ALA A 16 1.04 -9.20 6.88
CA ALA A 16 2.17 -10.13 6.73
C ALA A 16 2.38 -10.61 5.28
N SER A 17 1.31 -10.62 4.46
CA SER A 17 1.38 -10.97 3.04
C SER A 17 1.84 -9.82 2.13
N ALA A 18 1.87 -8.59 2.63
CA ALA A 18 2.27 -7.43 1.84
C ALA A 18 3.75 -7.48 1.46
N HIS A 19 4.09 -6.88 0.31
CA HIS A 19 5.45 -6.75 -0.19
C HIS A 19 5.89 -5.29 -0.11
N ILE A 20 6.99 -5.02 0.59
CA ILE A 20 7.57 -3.68 0.71
C ILE A 20 8.98 -3.72 0.13
N GLY A 21 9.17 -2.98 -0.97
CA GLY A 21 10.42 -2.94 -1.72
C GLY A 21 11.56 -2.25 -0.98
N ALA A 22 12.78 -2.42 -1.52
CA ALA A 22 13.98 -1.82 -0.96
C ALA A 22 13.86 -0.30 -0.84
N ASN A 23 14.31 0.25 0.29
CA ASN A 23 14.31 1.69 0.59
C ASN A 23 12.93 2.37 0.54
N ALA A 24 11.83 1.60 0.45
CA ALA A 24 10.50 2.15 0.61
C ALA A 24 10.30 2.61 2.07
N ALA A 25 9.46 3.61 2.26
CA ALA A 25 9.16 4.18 3.56
C ALA A 25 7.64 4.14 3.81
N VAL A 26 7.23 3.61 4.96
CA VAL A 26 5.84 3.51 5.40
C VAL A 26 5.68 4.26 6.71
N GLU A 27 5.00 5.39 6.64
CA GLU A 27 4.87 6.36 7.73
C GLU A 27 3.85 5.94 8.80
N PRO A 28 3.87 6.56 10.00
CA PRO A 28 2.93 6.26 11.07
C PRO A 28 1.46 6.26 10.62
N PHE A 29 0.69 5.30 11.12
CA PHE A 29 -0.74 5.16 10.86
C PHE A 29 -1.11 4.89 9.39
N ALA A 30 -0.14 4.69 8.51
CA ALA A 30 -0.42 4.11 7.21
C ALA A 30 -0.93 2.67 7.39
N PHE A 31 -1.88 2.28 6.54
CA PHE A 31 -2.45 0.94 6.48
C PHE A 31 -2.10 0.30 5.13
N VAL A 32 -1.33 -0.77 5.16
CA VAL A 32 -0.97 -1.57 3.99
C VAL A 32 -1.60 -2.96 4.15
N GLY A 33 -2.66 -3.21 3.38
CA GLY A 33 -3.46 -4.43 3.44
C GLY A 33 -2.83 -5.66 2.78
N PRO A 34 -3.54 -6.80 2.80
CA PRO A 34 -3.06 -8.03 2.19
C PRO A 34 -2.93 -7.89 0.67
N ASN A 35 -2.03 -8.68 0.08
CA ASN A 35 -1.73 -8.71 -1.37
C ASN A 35 -1.22 -7.38 -1.98
N VAL A 36 -0.93 -6.37 -1.14
CA VAL A 36 -0.36 -5.10 -1.61
C VAL A 36 1.14 -5.25 -1.91
N HIS A 37 1.57 -4.63 -3.01
CA HIS A 37 2.97 -4.51 -3.38
C HIS A 37 3.37 -3.04 -3.47
N ILE A 38 4.31 -2.62 -2.62
CA ILE A 38 4.92 -1.29 -2.64
C ILE A 38 6.31 -1.40 -3.27
N GLY A 39 6.53 -0.74 -4.39
CA GLY A 39 7.81 -0.75 -5.09
C GLY A 39 8.95 -0.09 -4.32
N ALA A 40 10.18 -0.33 -4.76
CA ALA A 40 11.38 0.25 -4.18
C ALA A 40 11.36 1.79 -4.22
N GLY A 41 11.90 2.43 -3.17
CA GLY A 41 11.97 3.89 -3.06
C GLY A 41 10.62 4.61 -2.87
N THR A 42 9.50 3.88 -2.92
CA THR A 42 8.17 4.49 -2.73
C THR A 42 7.96 4.93 -1.30
N TRP A 43 7.41 6.14 -1.16
CA TRP A 43 7.02 6.73 0.12
C TRP A 43 5.50 6.66 0.30
N VAL A 44 5.08 5.99 1.37
CA VAL A 44 3.69 5.87 1.82
C VAL A 44 3.49 6.79 3.02
N GLY A 45 2.85 7.94 2.78
CA GLY A 45 2.64 9.00 3.76
C GLY A 45 1.74 8.59 4.93
N PRO A 46 1.76 9.36 6.04
CA PRO A 46 1.01 9.03 7.24
C PRO A 46 -0.49 8.99 6.98
N ASN A 47 -1.19 8.05 7.59
CA ASN A 47 -2.62 7.81 7.39
C ASN A 47 -3.03 7.45 5.94
N ALA A 48 -2.09 7.12 5.05
CA ALA A 48 -2.44 6.56 3.74
C ALA A 48 -2.95 5.12 3.88
N THR A 49 -3.94 4.75 3.09
CA THR A 49 -4.54 3.40 3.07
C THR A 49 -4.33 2.79 1.70
N VAL A 50 -3.61 1.67 1.64
CA VAL A 50 -3.41 0.87 0.43
C VAL A 50 -3.99 -0.51 0.68
N ILE A 51 -5.01 -0.89 -0.09
CA ILE A 51 -5.81 -2.10 0.12
C ILE A 51 -6.13 -2.80 -1.20
N GLY A 52 -6.78 -3.96 -1.14
CA GLY A 52 -7.10 -4.76 -2.33
C GLY A 52 -5.87 -5.33 -3.03
N ASN A 53 -6.05 -5.87 -4.23
CA ASN A 53 -4.93 -6.35 -5.05
C ASN A 53 -4.24 -5.18 -5.74
N THR A 54 -3.44 -4.44 -4.97
CA THR A 54 -2.80 -3.20 -5.41
C THR A 54 -1.30 -3.37 -5.59
N LYS A 55 -0.77 -2.88 -6.72
CA LYS A 55 0.65 -2.70 -6.96
C LYS A 55 0.91 -1.21 -7.09
N VAL A 56 1.90 -0.72 -6.36
CA VAL A 56 2.42 0.64 -6.48
C VAL A 56 3.83 0.50 -7.04
N GLY A 57 4.13 1.27 -8.08
CA GLY A 57 5.44 1.29 -8.72
C GLY A 57 6.59 1.73 -7.82
N GLN A 58 7.76 1.93 -8.42
CA GLN A 58 8.95 2.46 -7.75
C GLN A 58 8.88 3.99 -7.66
N ASP A 59 9.57 4.57 -6.67
CA ASP A 59 9.77 6.01 -6.49
C ASP A 59 8.47 6.85 -6.48
N CYS A 60 7.36 6.22 -6.08
CA CYS A 60 6.07 6.87 -5.96
C CYS A 60 5.94 7.64 -4.64
N LYS A 61 5.04 8.62 -4.61
CA LYS A 61 4.66 9.34 -3.38
C LYS A 61 3.16 9.24 -3.17
N LEU A 62 2.76 8.46 -2.18
CA LEU A 62 1.39 8.37 -1.71
C LEU A 62 1.23 9.37 -0.56
N PHE A 63 0.52 10.47 -0.81
CA PHE A 63 0.40 11.56 0.15
C PHE A 63 -0.51 11.22 1.33
N PRO A 64 -0.39 11.94 2.45
CA PRO A 64 -1.17 11.67 3.65
C PRO A 64 -2.68 11.56 3.38
N GLY A 65 -3.30 10.51 3.93
CA GLY A 65 -4.75 10.30 3.82
C GLY A 65 -5.25 9.77 2.47
N CYS A 66 -4.38 9.49 1.50
CA CYS A 66 -4.84 8.90 0.23
C CYS A 66 -5.36 7.47 0.44
N VAL A 67 -6.34 7.07 -0.36
CA VAL A 67 -6.86 5.70 -0.39
C VAL A 67 -6.63 5.11 -1.78
N VAL A 68 -5.93 3.96 -1.84
CA VAL A 68 -5.59 3.27 -3.09
C VAL A 68 -6.10 1.83 -3.02
N GLY A 69 -6.78 1.38 -4.07
CA GLY A 69 -7.27 0.00 -4.20
C GLY A 69 -8.56 -0.32 -3.43
N ALA A 70 -9.30 0.70 -3.01
CA ALA A 70 -10.65 0.52 -2.50
C ALA A 70 -11.60 0.01 -3.60
N ASP A 71 -12.71 -0.58 -3.16
CA ASP A 71 -13.76 -1.07 -4.04
C ASP A 71 -14.28 0.01 -5.00
N SER A 72 -14.60 -0.43 -6.23
CA SER A 72 -15.21 0.44 -7.23
C SER A 72 -16.56 0.96 -6.74
N GLN A 73 -16.84 2.24 -7.03
CA GLN A 73 -18.14 2.86 -6.75
C GLN A 73 -19.17 2.57 -7.87
N ASP A 74 -18.83 1.82 -8.91
CA ASP A 74 -19.79 1.40 -9.93
C ASP A 74 -20.85 0.49 -9.32
N LEU A 75 -22.13 0.81 -9.49
CA LEU A 75 -23.27 0.03 -8.98
C LEU A 75 -23.29 -1.43 -9.47
N LYS A 76 -22.60 -1.72 -10.58
CA LYS A 76 -22.48 -3.05 -11.15
C LYS A 76 -21.43 -3.90 -10.45
N TYR A 77 -20.47 -3.29 -9.76
CA TYR A 77 -19.47 -4.03 -8.99
C TYR A 77 -20.13 -4.84 -7.88
N LYS A 78 -19.78 -6.12 -7.79
CA LYS A 78 -20.29 -7.11 -6.82
C LYS A 78 -19.17 -7.77 -6.02
N GLY A 79 -17.98 -7.16 -5.96
CA GLY A 79 -16.83 -7.73 -5.27
C GLY A 79 -16.02 -8.68 -6.15
N GLU A 80 -16.09 -8.51 -7.47
CA GLU A 80 -15.26 -9.27 -8.40
C GLU A 80 -13.77 -9.01 -8.14
N PRO A 81 -12.88 -9.98 -8.40
CA PRO A 81 -11.44 -9.74 -8.32
C PRO A 81 -11.02 -8.61 -9.27
N THR A 82 -10.52 -7.51 -8.71
CA THR A 82 -10.00 -6.36 -9.45
C THR A 82 -8.59 -6.01 -8.97
N THR A 83 -7.89 -5.19 -9.74
CA THR A 83 -6.51 -4.76 -9.46
C THR A 83 -6.32 -3.27 -9.69
N VAL A 84 -5.36 -2.68 -8.99
CA VAL A 84 -4.82 -1.32 -9.24
C VAL A 84 -3.31 -1.45 -9.45
N GLU A 85 -2.76 -0.77 -10.46
CA GLU A 85 -1.32 -0.81 -10.82
C GLU A 85 -0.77 0.59 -11.11
#